data_AF-A0A2V7ETF1-F1
#
_entry.id   AF-A0A2V7ETF1-F1
#
_cell.length_a   1.000
_cell.length_b   1.000
_cell.length_c   1.000
_cell.angle_alpha   90.00
_cell.angle_beta   90.00
_cell.angle_gamma   90.00
#
_symmetry.space_group_name_H-M   'P 1'
#
loop_
_entity.id
_entity.type
_entity.pdbx_description
1 polymer ?
#
loop_
_entity_poly.entity_id
_entity_poly.type
_entity_poly.pdbx_seq_one_letter_code
_entity_poly.pdbx_strand_id
1 'polypeptide(L)'
;MTSGKARAGELLRRCVPAWLKACVPVRLRAWARLKLLGEPWPDLAIRHPLFRAADYKALRKAATPFDQFRKPYKPPIERGHQASYFVSRWFAEAGVKSAFHAGYSNGRYLFYLLRKGIDCGGTDLELTEAPENEVPASVFEDRVLRRLLRVDFFELGVDHLRSTWAELPIDVLFTEATFETLVPWRRQGFTVLKYRTAQPEVRHGLLYERLPARLGALRECFRNMVFIEPEPTAGGAGEVFERCARRLPDFEYSIWRFRPPFDQLFRLSPWEPTVQAVYAYTQDSARLAPLRAYCDRL
;
A
#
# COMPACT_ATOMS: atom_id res chain seq x y z
N MET A 1 2.47 -38.11 10.40
CA MET A 1 3.94 -38.11 10.60
C MET A 1 4.56 -37.21 9.53
N THR A 2 5.20 -36.10 9.91
CA THR A 2 5.92 -35.25 8.95
C THR A 2 7.19 -35.97 8.49
N SER A 3 7.43 -36.03 7.18
CA SER A 3 8.60 -36.74 6.64
C SER A 3 9.89 -36.07 7.11
N GLY A 4 10.96 -36.85 7.32
CA GLY A 4 12.24 -36.34 7.85
C GLY A 4 12.85 -35.18 7.05
N LYS A 5 12.50 -35.05 5.77
CA LYS A 5 12.92 -33.95 4.89
C LYS A 5 12.24 -32.62 5.22
N ALA A 6 10.96 -32.63 5.56
CA ALA A 6 10.22 -31.43 5.97
C ALA A 6 10.72 -30.86 7.31
N ARG A 7 11.08 -31.76 8.24
CA ARG A 7 11.67 -31.39 9.54
C ARG A 7 13.06 -30.76 9.38
N ALA A 8 13.84 -31.19 8.39
CA ALA A 8 15.14 -30.60 8.04
C ALA A 8 15.00 -29.20 7.39
N GLY A 9 13.96 -28.98 6.58
CA GLY A 9 13.67 -27.65 6.02
C GLY A 9 13.33 -26.61 7.09
N GLU A 10 12.59 -27.01 8.13
CA GLU A 10 12.24 -26.17 9.27
C GLU A 10 13.43 -25.89 10.21
N LEU A 11 14.34 -26.85 10.36
CA LEU A 11 15.59 -26.70 11.10
C LEU A 11 16.57 -25.76 10.38
N LEU A 12 16.72 -25.92 9.06
CA LEU A 12 17.49 -24.98 8.24
C LEU A 12 16.93 -23.58 8.36
N ARG A 13 15.60 -23.42 8.34
CA ARG A 13 14.93 -22.14 8.55
C ARG A 13 15.30 -21.47 9.89
N ARG A 14 15.44 -22.26 10.95
CA ARG A 14 15.80 -21.78 12.31
C ARG A 14 17.29 -21.52 12.48
N CYS A 15 18.16 -22.32 11.88
CA CYS A 15 19.58 -22.36 12.23
C CYS A 15 20.51 -21.57 11.28
N VAL A 16 20.08 -21.24 10.05
CA VAL A 16 20.91 -20.43 9.15
C VAL A 16 20.73 -18.94 9.48
N PRO A 17 21.78 -18.10 9.53
CA PRO A 17 21.68 -16.65 9.75
C PRO A 17 21.22 -15.85 8.51
N ALA A 18 20.54 -14.72 8.68
CA ALA A 18 19.80 -14.08 7.58
C ALA A 18 20.62 -13.49 6.42
N TRP A 19 21.80 -12.97 6.72
CA TRP A 19 22.72 -12.42 5.75
C TRP A 19 23.27 -13.52 4.82
N LEU A 20 23.59 -14.69 5.38
CA LEU A 20 23.96 -15.88 4.62
C LEU A 20 22.84 -16.31 3.67
N LYS A 21 21.57 -16.16 4.09
CA LYS A 21 20.37 -16.48 3.26
C LYS A 21 20.24 -15.53 2.08
N ALA A 22 20.50 -14.24 2.31
CA ALA A 22 20.44 -13.21 1.29
C ALA A 22 21.56 -13.37 0.24
N CYS A 23 22.70 -13.95 0.64
CA CYS A 23 23.83 -14.24 -0.24
C CYS A 23 23.71 -15.58 -1.00
N VAL A 24 22.74 -16.45 -0.66
CA VAL A 24 22.60 -17.74 -1.36
C VAL A 24 22.18 -17.50 -2.82
N PRO A 25 22.92 -18.02 -3.81
CA PRO A 25 22.55 -17.92 -5.22
C PRO A 25 21.17 -18.53 -5.51
N VAL A 26 20.45 -17.93 -6.44
CA VAL A 26 19.07 -18.32 -6.79
C VAL A 26 18.92 -19.81 -7.12
N ARG A 27 19.90 -20.39 -7.83
CA ARG A 27 19.93 -21.82 -8.21
C ARG A 27 20.01 -22.76 -7.00
N LEU A 28 20.74 -22.37 -5.95
CA LEU A 28 20.86 -23.15 -4.70
C LEU A 28 19.58 -23.08 -3.85
N ARG A 29 18.87 -21.94 -3.86
CA ARG A 29 17.58 -21.81 -3.17
C ARG A 29 16.51 -22.72 -3.79
N ALA A 30 16.50 -22.84 -5.12
CA ALA A 30 15.57 -23.71 -5.84
C ALA A 30 15.84 -25.20 -5.58
N TRP A 31 17.13 -25.61 -5.57
CA TRP A 31 17.52 -26.98 -5.24
C TRP A 31 17.17 -27.36 -3.79
N ALA A 32 17.38 -26.46 -2.83
CA ALA A 32 17.04 -26.68 -1.41
C ALA A 32 15.53 -26.86 -1.18
N ARG A 33 14.68 -26.07 -1.86
CA ARG A 33 13.21 -26.24 -1.82
C ARG A 33 12.77 -27.62 -2.30
N LEU A 34 13.39 -28.12 -3.37
CA LEU A 34 13.05 -29.39 -4.01
C LEU A 34 13.45 -30.61 -3.15
N LYS A 35 14.52 -30.50 -2.35
CA LYS A 35 15.02 -31.59 -1.49
C LYS A 35 14.43 -31.59 -0.07
N LEU A 36 14.02 -30.42 0.45
CA LEU A 36 13.54 -30.25 1.83
C LEU A 36 12.01 -30.21 1.97
N LEU A 37 11.28 -30.23 0.86
CA LEU A 37 9.80 -30.23 0.84
C LEU A 37 9.18 -29.05 1.64
N GLY A 38 9.78 -27.85 1.59
CA GLY A 38 9.29 -26.63 2.27
C GLY A 38 10.08 -25.35 1.88
N GLU A 39 9.50 -24.16 2.16
CA GLU A 39 10.08 -22.85 1.78
C GLU A 39 10.99 -22.27 2.88
N PRO A 40 12.31 -22.16 2.65
CA PRO A 40 13.21 -21.82 3.74
C PRO A 40 13.12 -20.35 4.18
N TRP A 41 12.84 -19.34 3.33
CA TRP A 41 13.02 -17.90 3.66
C TRP A 41 11.94 -16.91 3.17
N PRO A 42 11.80 -15.75 3.86
CA PRO A 42 10.88 -15.56 4.98
C PRO A 42 9.42 -15.52 4.51
N ASP A 43 8.59 -16.27 5.22
CA ASP A 43 7.14 -16.13 5.23
C ASP A 43 6.81 -14.74 5.83
N LEU A 44 6.76 -13.69 4.99
CA LEU A 44 6.35 -12.34 5.39
C LEU A 44 4.83 -12.24 5.60
N ALA A 45 4.10 -13.33 5.35
CA ALA A 45 2.66 -13.39 5.53
C ALA A 45 2.32 -13.33 7.03
N ILE A 46 1.38 -12.47 7.35
CA ILE A 46 0.76 -12.44 8.67
C ILE A 46 -0.11 -13.70 8.82
N ARG A 47 0.08 -14.40 9.94
CA ARG A 47 -0.69 -15.58 10.30
C ARG A 47 -1.90 -15.14 11.12
N HIS A 48 -3.01 -14.89 10.43
CA HIS A 48 -4.28 -14.49 11.07
C HIS A 48 -5.47 -15.19 10.38
N PRO A 49 -6.57 -15.56 11.10
CA PRO A 49 -7.74 -16.18 10.50
C PRO A 49 -8.32 -15.40 9.31
N LEU A 50 -8.22 -14.07 9.34
CA LEU A 50 -8.59 -13.18 8.24
C LEU A 50 -7.94 -13.59 6.91
N PHE A 51 -6.66 -13.93 6.92
CA PHE A 51 -5.89 -14.34 5.73
C PHE A 51 -5.93 -15.85 5.47
N ARG A 52 -6.82 -16.57 6.15
CA ARG A 52 -7.11 -17.99 5.92
C ARG A 52 -8.56 -18.22 5.46
N ALA A 53 -9.39 -17.19 5.54
CA ALA A 53 -10.77 -17.19 5.12
C ALA A 53 -10.90 -17.57 3.64
N ALA A 54 -12.02 -18.22 3.30
CA ALA A 54 -12.27 -18.70 1.95
C ALA A 54 -12.30 -17.54 0.93
N ASP A 55 -12.85 -16.39 1.32
CA ASP A 55 -12.92 -15.21 0.47
C ASP A 55 -11.54 -14.63 0.17
N TYR A 56 -10.64 -14.54 1.17
CA TYR A 56 -9.25 -14.14 0.95
C TYR A 56 -8.55 -15.07 -0.03
N LYS A 57 -8.66 -16.39 0.18
CA LYS A 57 -8.03 -17.41 -0.69
C LYS A 57 -8.52 -17.29 -2.13
N ALA A 58 -9.82 -17.09 -2.32
CA ALA A 58 -10.41 -16.89 -3.65
C ALA A 58 -9.86 -15.63 -4.34
N LEU A 59 -9.82 -14.50 -3.63
CA LEU A 59 -9.30 -13.25 -4.17
C LEU A 59 -7.79 -13.31 -4.44
N ARG A 60 -7.03 -13.94 -3.54
CA ARG A 60 -5.59 -14.14 -3.70
C ARG A 60 -5.26 -14.97 -4.95
N LYS A 61 -6.04 -16.01 -5.20
CA LYS A 61 -5.94 -16.84 -6.42
C LYS A 61 -6.27 -16.03 -7.67
N ALA A 62 -7.30 -15.18 -7.62
CA ALA A 62 -7.64 -14.33 -8.75
C ALA A 62 -6.59 -13.22 -9.00
N ALA A 63 -5.84 -12.82 -7.98
CA ALA A 63 -4.79 -11.80 -8.05
C ALA A 63 -3.42 -12.33 -8.54
N THR A 64 -3.30 -13.59 -8.96
CA THR A 64 -2.05 -14.16 -9.49
C THR A 64 -1.39 -13.37 -10.64
N PRO A 65 -2.13 -12.68 -11.54
CA PRO A 65 -1.49 -11.85 -12.55
C PRO A 65 -0.50 -10.81 -11.97
N PHE A 66 -0.74 -10.28 -10.77
CA PHE A 66 0.15 -9.31 -10.13
C PHE A 66 1.46 -9.90 -9.57
N ASP A 67 1.56 -11.22 -9.44
CA ASP A 67 2.79 -11.89 -8.97
C ASP A 67 3.84 -11.99 -10.06
N GLN A 68 3.39 -12.16 -11.30
CA GLN A 68 4.24 -12.59 -12.43
C GLN A 68 4.44 -11.48 -13.46
N PHE A 69 3.61 -10.43 -13.43
CA PHE A 69 3.66 -9.35 -14.40
C PHE A 69 4.98 -8.59 -14.36
N ARG A 70 5.70 -8.59 -15.50
CA ARG A 70 7.04 -7.98 -15.70
C ARG A 70 8.16 -8.44 -14.74
N LYS A 71 7.87 -9.28 -13.76
CA LYS A 71 8.83 -9.76 -12.73
C LYS A 71 8.70 -11.27 -12.49
N PRO A 72 8.77 -12.13 -13.54
CA PRO A 72 8.44 -13.56 -13.45
C PRO A 72 9.33 -14.37 -12.49
N TYR A 73 10.49 -13.83 -12.10
CA TYR A 73 11.44 -14.49 -11.18
C TYR A 73 11.43 -13.91 -9.76
N LYS A 74 10.66 -12.83 -9.50
CA LYS A 74 10.56 -12.25 -8.16
C LYS A 74 9.58 -13.10 -7.33
N PRO A 75 9.96 -13.54 -6.11
CA PRO A 75 9.04 -14.28 -5.27
C PRO A 75 7.81 -13.41 -4.93
N PRO A 76 6.59 -13.98 -4.93
CA PRO A 76 5.38 -13.29 -4.49
C PRO A 76 5.56 -12.65 -3.11
N ILE A 77 5.13 -11.41 -2.98
CA ILE A 77 5.11 -10.72 -1.67
C ILE A 77 3.70 -10.85 -1.11
N GLU A 78 3.44 -11.94 -0.38
CA GLU A 78 2.12 -12.27 0.18
C GLU A 78 1.55 -11.13 1.04
N ARG A 79 2.43 -10.45 1.78
CA ARG A 79 2.07 -9.28 2.60
C ARG A 79 1.37 -8.18 1.80
N GLY A 80 1.84 -7.89 0.58
CA GLY A 80 1.19 -6.89 -0.28
C GLY A 80 -0.24 -7.28 -0.67
N HIS A 81 -0.51 -8.58 -0.84
CA HIS A 81 -1.87 -9.08 -1.08
C HIS A 81 -2.73 -9.05 0.18
N GLN A 82 -2.14 -9.36 1.34
CA GLN A 82 -2.82 -9.23 2.62
C GLN A 82 -3.21 -7.77 2.90
N ALA A 83 -2.33 -6.83 2.60
CA ALA A 83 -2.58 -5.39 2.73
C ALA A 83 -3.73 -4.93 1.84
N SER A 84 -3.69 -5.28 0.54
CA SER A 84 -4.78 -4.96 -0.41
C SER A 84 -6.12 -5.61 -0.03
N TYR A 85 -6.09 -6.86 0.45
CA TYR A 85 -7.30 -7.50 0.96
C TYR A 85 -7.84 -6.83 2.23
N PHE A 86 -6.97 -6.49 3.17
CA PHE A 86 -7.37 -5.83 4.41
C PHE A 86 -8.04 -4.49 4.13
N VAL A 87 -7.41 -3.62 3.33
CA VAL A 87 -7.96 -2.29 3.01
C VAL A 87 -9.28 -2.41 2.25
N SER A 88 -9.36 -3.27 1.24
CA SER A 88 -10.61 -3.46 0.49
C SER A 88 -11.74 -4.02 1.35
N ARG A 89 -11.45 -4.93 2.28
CA ARG A 89 -12.42 -5.44 3.24
C ARG A 89 -12.88 -4.35 4.20
N TRP A 90 -11.94 -3.59 4.77
CA TRP A 90 -12.26 -2.46 5.65
C TRP A 90 -13.19 -1.48 4.94
N PHE A 91 -12.85 -1.04 3.73
CA PHE A 91 -13.69 -0.10 2.97
C PHE A 91 -15.07 -0.68 2.65
N ALA A 92 -15.15 -1.96 2.32
CA ALA A 92 -16.44 -2.62 2.07
C ALA A 92 -17.31 -2.68 3.33
N GLU A 93 -16.73 -3.04 4.49
CA GLU A 93 -17.41 -3.05 5.79
C GLU A 93 -17.82 -1.64 6.23
N ALA A 94 -17.04 -0.63 5.87
CA ALA A 94 -17.35 0.78 6.07
C ALA A 94 -18.42 1.31 5.08
N GLY A 95 -18.89 0.49 4.14
CA GLY A 95 -19.88 0.87 3.13
C GLY A 95 -19.39 1.83 2.05
N VAL A 96 -18.07 1.96 1.86
CA VAL A 96 -17.46 2.79 0.82
C VAL A 96 -17.94 2.30 -0.55
N LYS A 97 -18.36 3.21 -1.43
CA LYS A 97 -18.84 2.92 -2.78
C LYS A 97 -17.84 3.31 -3.84
N SER A 98 -17.02 4.33 -3.58
CA SER A 98 -15.99 4.80 -4.51
C SER A 98 -14.66 5.10 -3.82
N ALA A 99 -13.54 4.68 -4.43
CA ALA A 99 -12.20 4.90 -3.88
C ALA A 99 -11.20 5.35 -4.94
N PHE A 100 -10.39 6.34 -4.61
CA PHE A 100 -9.29 6.83 -5.43
C PHE A 100 -7.96 6.52 -4.77
N HIS A 101 -7.10 5.78 -5.45
CA HIS A 101 -5.79 5.39 -4.92
C HIS A 101 -4.68 6.26 -5.52
N ALA A 102 -3.98 7.03 -4.68
CA ALA A 102 -2.80 7.78 -5.08
C ALA A 102 -1.53 6.92 -4.90
N GLY A 103 -0.81 6.69 -6.00
CA GLY A 103 0.30 5.72 -6.05
C GLY A 103 -0.20 4.30 -6.31
N TYR A 104 -1.09 4.10 -7.30
CA TYR A 104 -1.68 2.78 -7.55
C TYR A 104 -0.71 1.70 -8.03
N SER A 105 0.50 2.07 -8.42
CA SER A 105 1.56 1.21 -8.92
C SER A 105 1.03 0.30 -10.03
N ASN A 106 1.13 -1.01 -9.87
CA ASN A 106 0.61 -1.98 -10.83
C ASN A 106 -0.91 -2.20 -10.74
N GLY A 107 -1.63 -1.50 -9.85
CA GLY A 107 -3.08 -1.57 -9.68
C GLY A 107 -3.58 -2.61 -8.68
N ARG A 108 -2.69 -3.28 -7.92
CA ARG A 108 -3.12 -4.38 -7.01
C ARG A 108 -4.26 -3.97 -6.07
N TYR A 109 -4.18 -2.82 -5.40
CA TYR A 109 -5.27 -2.36 -4.53
C TYR A 109 -6.60 -2.19 -5.28
N LEU A 110 -6.56 -1.61 -6.48
CA LEU A 110 -7.74 -1.40 -7.33
C LEU A 110 -8.43 -2.72 -7.67
N PHE A 111 -7.66 -3.77 -7.95
CA PHE A 111 -8.21 -5.10 -8.19
C PHE A 111 -9.00 -5.62 -6.99
N TYR A 112 -8.43 -5.50 -5.78
CA TYR A 112 -9.11 -5.96 -4.57
C TYR A 112 -10.35 -5.12 -4.25
N LEU A 113 -10.30 -3.80 -4.46
CA LEU A 113 -11.46 -2.90 -4.30
C LEU A 113 -12.59 -3.26 -5.25
N LEU A 114 -12.29 -3.43 -6.55
CA LEU A 114 -13.28 -3.80 -7.56
C LEU A 114 -13.97 -5.14 -7.21
N ARG A 115 -13.19 -6.12 -6.75
CA ARG A 115 -13.73 -7.43 -6.33
C ARG A 115 -14.58 -7.38 -5.05
N LYS A 116 -14.51 -6.28 -4.29
CA LYS A 116 -15.39 -5.99 -3.16
C LYS A 116 -16.56 -5.07 -3.54
N GLY A 117 -16.76 -4.80 -4.83
CA GLY A 117 -17.86 -3.99 -5.34
C GLY A 117 -17.68 -2.49 -5.11
N ILE A 118 -16.44 -2.04 -4.90
CA ILE A 118 -16.10 -0.62 -4.73
C ILE A 118 -15.64 -0.10 -6.08
N ASP A 119 -16.29 0.96 -6.56
CA ASP A 119 -15.87 1.63 -7.78
C ASP A 119 -14.52 2.31 -7.55
N CYS A 120 -13.58 2.21 -8.49
CA CYS A 120 -12.22 2.63 -8.22
C CYS A 120 -11.48 3.24 -9.42
N GLY A 121 -10.52 4.09 -9.08
CA GLY A 121 -9.57 4.71 -9.98
C GLY A 121 -8.35 5.20 -9.20
N GLY A 122 -7.49 5.99 -9.83
CA GLY A 122 -6.33 6.50 -9.12
C GLY A 122 -5.41 7.32 -9.99
N THR A 123 -4.32 7.80 -9.37
CA THR A 123 -3.22 8.44 -10.07
C THR A 123 -1.90 7.78 -9.71
N ASP A 124 -0.97 7.76 -10.65
CA ASP A 124 0.42 7.37 -10.45
C ASP A 124 1.31 8.19 -11.39
N LEU A 125 2.62 8.07 -11.22
CA LEU A 125 3.60 8.68 -12.11
C LEU A 125 3.54 8.07 -13.52
N GLU A 126 4.13 8.80 -14.46
CA GLU A 126 4.27 8.35 -15.84
C GLU A 126 5.13 7.08 -15.91
N LEU A 127 4.87 6.21 -16.89
CA LEU A 127 5.62 4.94 -17.03
C LEU A 127 7.09 5.15 -17.38
N THR A 128 7.43 6.30 -17.98
CA THR A 128 8.83 6.71 -18.19
C THR A 128 9.57 6.92 -16.87
N GLU A 129 8.84 7.26 -15.79
CA GLU A 129 9.38 7.50 -14.46
C GLU A 129 9.31 6.26 -13.57
N ALA A 130 8.33 5.37 -13.79
CA ALA A 130 8.17 4.10 -13.07
C ALA A 130 7.68 2.94 -13.98
N PRO A 131 8.55 2.35 -14.82
CA PRO A 131 8.17 1.29 -15.77
C PRO A 131 7.63 0.02 -15.11
N GLU A 132 7.99 -0.20 -13.84
CA GLU A 132 7.49 -1.29 -13.02
C GLU A 132 6.04 -1.12 -12.56
N ASN A 133 5.47 0.09 -12.69
CA ASN A 133 4.09 0.43 -12.36
C ASN A 133 3.15 0.23 -13.56
N GLU A 134 3.56 -0.51 -14.59
CA GLU A 134 2.63 -0.92 -15.64
C GLU A 134 1.51 -1.78 -15.03
N VAL A 135 0.29 -1.50 -15.45
CA VAL A 135 -0.92 -2.18 -15.02
C VAL A 135 -1.21 -3.31 -16.00
N PRO A 136 -1.45 -4.55 -15.54
CA PRO A 136 -1.89 -5.64 -16.42
C PRO A 136 -3.32 -5.39 -16.88
N ALA A 137 -3.50 -4.65 -17.99
CA ALA A 137 -4.81 -4.16 -18.43
C ALA A 137 -5.90 -5.25 -18.54
N SER A 138 -5.52 -6.49 -18.87
CA SER A 138 -6.43 -7.64 -18.98
C SER A 138 -7.16 -8.02 -17.69
N VAL A 139 -6.73 -7.53 -16.52
CA VAL A 139 -7.41 -7.81 -15.24
C VAL A 139 -8.44 -6.76 -14.85
N PHE A 140 -8.54 -5.67 -15.60
CA PHE A 140 -9.45 -4.56 -15.33
C PHE A 140 -10.45 -4.37 -16.47
N GLU A 141 -11.64 -3.93 -16.10
CA GLU A 141 -12.65 -3.47 -17.05
C GLU A 141 -12.26 -2.09 -17.60
N ASP A 142 -12.65 -1.79 -18.85
CA ASP A 142 -12.34 -0.52 -19.52
C ASP A 142 -12.72 0.72 -18.71
N ARG A 143 -13.82 0.65 -17.95
CA ARG A 143 -14.25 1.75 -17.09
C ARG A 143 -13.23 2.10 -16.01
N VAL A 144 -12.53 1.10 -15.44
CA VAL A 144 -11.50 1.31 -14.42
C VAL A 144 -10.25 1.85 -15.10
N LEU A 145 -9.87 1.29 -16.25
CA LEU A 145 -8.72 1.75 -17.03
C LEU A 145 -8.83 3.22 -17.41
N ARG A 146 -10.02 3.69 -17.79
CA ARG A 146 -10.29 5.12 -18.07
C ARG A 146 -10.15 6.05 -16.86
N ARG A 147 -10.14 5.51 -15.64
CA ARG A 147 -9.97 6.26 -14.39
C ARG A 147 -8.56 6.15 -13.80
N LEU A 148 -7.63 5.54 -14.54
CA LEU A 148 -6.22 5.51 -14.18
C LEU A 148 -5.52 6.70 -14.81
N LEU A 149 -5.26 7.70 -13.98
CA LEU A 149 -4.51 8.88 -14.37
C LEU A 149 -3.00 8.59 -14.29
N ARG A 150 -2.25 9.17 -15.21
CA ARG A 150 -0.78 9.22 -15.19
C ARG A 150 -0.34 10.66 -14.94
N VAL A 151 -0.74 11.15 -13.78
CA VAL A 151 -0.48 12.53 -13.36
C VAL A 151 0.17 12.48 -11.99
N ASP A 152 1.26 13.22 -11.82
CA ASP A 152 1.85 13.37 -10.50
C ASP A 152 0.80 13.89 -9.52
N PHE A 153 0.73 13.29 -8.33
CA PHE A 153 -0.21 13.71 -7.30
C PHE A 153 -0.12 15.22 -7.02
N PHE A 154 1.07 15.81 -7.07
CA PHE A 154 1.26 17.25 -6.85
C PHE A 154 0.80 18.13 -8.01
N GLU A 155 0.44 17.54 -9.15
CA GLU A 155 -0.11 18.20 -10.34
C GLU A 155 -1.60 17.86 -10.54
N LEU A 156 -2.11 16.85 -9.81
CA LEU A 156 -3.51 16.41 -9.86
C LEU A 156 -4.48 17.55 -9.51
N GLY A 157 -5.20 18.02 -10.52
CA GLY A 157 -6.27 19.01 -10.39
C GLY A 157 -7.68 18.43 -10.39
N VAL A 158 -8.66 19.24 -9.98
CA VAL A 158 -10.10 18.88 -9.97
C VAL A 158 -10.60 18.47 -11.35
N ASP A 159 -10.13 19.12 -12.42
CA ASP A 159 -10.58 18.83 -13.79
C ASP A 159 -10.16 17.43 -14.26
N HIS A 160 -9.01 16.93 -13.79
CA HIS A 160 -8.60 15.53 -14.07
C HIS A 160 -9.56 14.52 -13.40
N LEU A 161 -10.05 14.84 -12.22
CA LEU A 161 -11.02 13.99 -11.52
C LEU A 161 -12.38 14.05 -12.23
N ARG A 162 -12.85 15.25 -12.60
CA ARG A 162 -14.12 15.43 -13.33
C ARG A 162 -14.11 14.81 -14.72
N SER A 163 -12.96 14.72 -15.38
CA SER A 163 -12.88 14.08 -16.70
C SER A 163 -12.99 12.55 -16.65
N THR A 164 -12.78 11.94 -15.47
CA THR A 164 -12.76 10.48 -15.31
C THR A 164 -13.86 9.95 -14.38
N TRP A 165 -14.41 10.80 -13.51
CA TRP A 165 -15.49 10.49 -12.58
C TRP A 165 -16.75 11.25 -12.93
N ALA A 166 -17.86 10.52 -13.09
CA ALA A 166 -19.16 11.09 -13.42
C ALA A 166 -19.75 11.93 -12.28
N GLU A 167 -19.49 11.53 -11.04
CA GLU A 167 -20.00 12.20 -9.83
C GLU A 167 -18.87 12.41 -8.84
N LEU A 168 -18.85 13.60 -8.22
CA LEU A 168 -18.03 13.95 -7.07
C LEU A 168 -18.97 14.35 -5.91
N PRO A 169 -18.56 14.17 -4.65
CA PRO A 169 -17.26 13.69 -4.19
C PRO A 169 -17.13 12.15 -4.22
N ILE A 170 -15.91 11.66 -4.45
CA ILE A 170 -15.50 10.27 -4.25
C ILE A 170 -15.48 9.98 -2.74
N ASP A 171 -15.85 8.78 -2.29
CA ASP A 171 -15.99 8.52 -0.84
C ASP A 171 -14.64 8.56 -0.12
N VAL A 172 -13.58 8.02 -0.73
CA VAL A 172 -12.25 7.93 -0.11
C VAL A 172 -11.13 8.19 -1.11
N LEU A 173 -10.25 9.15 -0.81
CA LEU A 173 -8.87 9.16 -1.29
C LEU A 173 -8.02 8.32 -0.33
N PHE A 174 -7.19 7.42 -0.84
CA PHE A 174 -6.22 6.75 0.02
C PHE A 174 -4.88 6.50 -0.66
N THR A 175 -3.89 6.21 0.18
CA THR A 175 -2.56 5.80 -0.25
C THR A 175 -1.89 4.94 0.84
N GLU A 176 -0.99 4.08 0.40
CA GLU A 176 -0.08 3.34 1.27
C GLU A 176 1.34 3.86 1.04
N ALA A 177 2.05 4.08 2.15
CA ALA A 177 3.42 4.55 2.16
C ALA A 177 3.56 5.82 1.31
N THR A 178 2.74 6.83 1.57
CA THR A 178 2.75 8.18 0.96
C THR A 178 4.18 8.71 0.84
N PHE A 179 4.98 8.51 1.88
CA PHE A 179 6.39 8.94 1.94
C PHE A 179 7.35 8.14 1.05
N GLU A 180 6.88 7.02 0.53
CA GLU A 180 7.61 6.21 -0.44
C GLU A 180 7.01 6.33 -1.85
N THR A 181 5.70 6.57 -1.96
CA THR A 181 4.95 6.54 -3.21
C THR A 181 4.71 7.91 -3.82
N LEU A 182 4.59 8.97 -3.02
CA LEU A 182 4.24 10.32 -3.48
C LEU A 182 5.34 11.34 -3.19
N VAL A 183 6.07 11.23 -2.08
CA VAL A 183 7.00 12.29 -1.64
C VAL A 183 8.40 11.75 -1.34
N PRO A 184 9.48 12.53 -1.55
CA PRO A 184 10.86 12.09 -1.30
C PRO A 184 11.25 12.26 0.18
N TRP A 185 10.85 11.31 1.03
CA TRP A 185 11.02 11.42 2.49
C TRP A 185 12.44 11.14 3.02
N ARG A 186 13.16 10.17 2.43
CA ARG A 186 14.44 9.71 2.99
C ARG A 186 15.53 10.78 2.84
N ARG A 187 16.35 10.94 3.90
CA ARG A 187 17.56 11.79 3.89
C ARG A 187 18.60 11.32 2.86
N GLN A 188 18.68 10.01 2.63
CA GLN A 188 19.56 9.38 1.64
C GLN A 188 18.82 8.26 0.91
N GLY A 189 19.09 8.12 -0.39
CA GLY A 189 18.26 7.30 -1.28
C GLY A 189 16.98 8.03 -1.71
N PHE A 190 16.54 7.79 -2.92
CA PHE A 190 15.29 8.34 -3.46
C PHE A 190 14.21 7.27 -3.36
N THR A 191 13.07 7.65 -2.81
CA THR A 191 11.88 6.79 -2.75
C THR A 191 11.03 6.93 -4.01
N VAL A 192 11.00 8.14 -4.57
CA VAL A 192 10.36 8.47 -5.85
C VAL A 192 11.41 8.93 -6.86
N LEU A 193 11.55 8.22 -7.98
CA LEU A 193 12.63 8.45 -8.95
C LEU A 193 12.61 9.86 -9.55
N LYS A 194 11.41 10.41 -9.84
CA LYS A 194 11.21 11.79 -10.35
C LYS A 194 11.91 12.84 -9.48
N TYR A 195 11.93 12.64 -8.16
CA TYR A 195 12.51 13.58 -7.20
C TYR A 195 13.94 13.23 -6.79
N ARG A 196 14.59 12.28 -7.48
CA ARG A 196 15.93 11.82 -7.13
C ARG A 196 16.97 12.93 -7.09
N THR A 197 16.92 13.85 -8.04
CA THR A 197 17.86 14.97 -8.18
C THR A 197 17.35 16.25 -7.53
N ALA A 198 16.17 16.21 -6.88
CA ALA A 198 15.64 17.37 -6.17
C ALA A 198 16.55 17.75 -5.00
N GLN A 199 16.86 19.04 -4.91
CA GLN A 199 17.62 19.63 -3.80
C GLN A 199 16.85 19.49 -2.47
N PRO A 200 17.53 19.48 -1.31
CA PRO A 200 16.89 19.34 0.00
C PRO A 200 15.74 20.32 0.25
N GLU A 201 15.88 21.56 -0.18
CA GLU A 201 14.86 22.63 -0.02
C GLU A 201 13.60 22.30 -0.81
N VAL A 202 13.76 21.76 -2.02
CA VAL A 202 12.63 21.32 -2.86
C VAL A 202 11.92 20.13 -2.20
N ARG A 203 12.65 19.17 -1.63
CA ARG A 203 12.06 18.04 -0.89
C ARG A 203 11.29 18.53 0.33
N HIS A 204 11.85 19.48 1.06
CA HIS A 204 11.19 20.10 2.19
C HIS A 204 9.89 20.80 1.76
N GLY A 205 9.93 21.61 0.69
CA GLY A 205 8.75 22.27 0.14
C GLY A 205 7.67 21.28 -0.35
N LEU A 206 8.06 20.13 -0.93
CA LEU A 206 7.11 19.08 -1.31
C LEU A 206 6.32 18.56 -0.11
N LEU A 207 7.01 18.29 1.00
CA LEU A 207 6.42 17.73 2.22
C LEU A 207 5.57 18.76 2.97
N TYR A 208 6.13 19.93 3.23
CA TYR A 208 5.59 20.86 4.22
C TYR A 208 4.72 21.97 3.63
N GLU A 209 4.74 22.15 2.31
CA GLU A 209 3.96 23.18 1.61
C GLU A 209 3.05 22.56 0.54
N ARG A 210 3.63 21.85 -0.43
CA ARG A 210 2.88 21.37 -1.60
C ARG A 210 1.90 20.25 -1.26
N LEU A 211 2.25 19.33 -0.37
CA LEU A 211 1.35 18.23 0.02
C LEU A 211 0.11 18.77 0.76
N PRO A 212 0.25 19.57 1.84
CA PRO A 212 -0.90 20.23 2.47
C PRO A 212 -1.72 21.07 1.51
N ALA A 213 -1.08 21.86 0.63
CA ALA A 213 -1.77 22.69 -0.34
C ALA A 213 -2.57 21.84 -1.35
N ARG A 214 -1.99 20.73 -1.83
CA ARG A 214 -2.66 19.82 -2.77
C ARG A 214 -3.87 19.13 -2.14
N LEU A 215 -3.76 18.67 -0.88
CA LEU A 215 -4.91 18.10 -0.16
C LEU A 215 -6.01 19.15 0.03
N GLY A 216 -5.65 20.37 0.43
CA GLY A 216 -6.61 21.47 0.54
C GLY A 216 -7.32 21.79 -0.79
N ALA A 217 -6.59 21.78 -1.91
CA ALA A 217 -7.14 22.01 -3.24
C ALA A 217 -8.09 20.89 -3.72
N LEU A 218 -7.91 19.66 -3.22
CA LEU A 218 -8.71 18.49 -3.58
C LEU A 218 -9.83 18.18 -2.57
N ARG A 219 -9.99 18.98 -1.51
CA ARG A 219 -10.89 18.66 -0.39
C ARG A 219 -12.34 18.41 -0.80
N GLU A 220 -12.87 19.17 -1.75
CA GLU A 220 -14.27 19.03 -2.21
C GLU A 220 -14.47 17.82 -3.13
N CYS A 221 -13.38 17.18 -3.58
CA CYS A 221 -13.45 16.01 -4.45
C CYS A 221 -13.59 14.70 -3.65
N PHE A 222 -13.34 14.73 -2.34
CA PHE A 222 -13.27 13.53 -1.50
C PHE A 222 -14.01 13.72 -0.18
N ARG A 223 -14.85 12.77 0.21
CA ARG A 223 -15.53 12.79 1.52
C ARG A 223 -14.58 12.45 2.67
N ASN A 224 -13.59 11.60 2.40
CA ASN A 224 -12.59 11.17 3.36
C ASN A 224 -11.23 11.01 2.68
N MET A 225 -10.16 11.18 3.44
CA MET A 225 -8.79 10.95 3.01
C MET A 225 -8.05 10.09 4.03
N VAL A 226 -7.36 9.05 3.57
CA VAL A 226 -6.73 8.03 4.42
C VAL A 226 -5.31 7.76 3.95
N PHE A 227 -4.32 8.00 4.82
CA PHE A 227 -2.90 7.77 4.51
C PHE A 227 -2.35 6.71 5.45
N ILE A 228 -1.94 5.57 4.90
CA ILE A 228 -1.44 4.42 5.66
C ILE A 228 0.09 4.44 5.59
N GLU A 229 0.75 4.84 6.68
CA GLU A 229 2.20 5.00 6.69
C GLU A 229 2.93 3.98 7.55
N PRO A 230 4.00 3.36 7.03
CA PRO A 230 5.05 2.78 7.86
C PRO A 230 5.96 3.90 8.36
N GLU A 231 5.66 4.46 9.54
CA GLU A 231 6.50 5.48 10.17
C GLU A 231 7.88 4.92 10.55
N PRO A 232 8.99 5.54 10.12
CA PRO A 232 10.29 5.23 10.66
C PRO A 232 10.38 5.69 12.12
N THR A 233 11.16 4.97 12.93
CA THR A 233 11.36 5.25 14.37
C THR A 233 11.89 6.66 14.65
N ALA A 234 12.50 7.32 13.66
CA ALA A 234 13.00 8.68 13.75
C ALA A 234 11.91 9.78 13.81
N GLY A 235 10.63 9.43 13.60
CA GLY A 235 9.51 10.38 13.64
C GLY A 235 9.48 11.38 12.47
N GLY A 236 8.39 12.14 12.37
CA GLY A 236 8.25 13.29 11.45
C GLY A 236 7.12 13.19 10.41
N ALA A 237 6.66 11.98 10.10
CA ALA A 237 5.48 11.76 9.24
C ALA A 237 4.23 12.47 9.81
N GLY A 238 4.02 12.34 11.12
CA GLY A 238 2.90 12.96 11.82
C GLY A 238 2.87 14.49 11.72
N GLU A 239 4.03 15.15 11.78
CA GLU A 239 4.10 16.63 11.66
C GLU A 239 3.59 17.10 10.28
N VAL A 240 3.92 16.37 9.21
CA VAL A 240 3.45 16.67 7.85
C VAL A 240 1.93 16.52 7.77
N PHE A 241 1.37 15.45 8.33
CA PHE A 241 -0.07 15.22 8.34
C PHE A 241 -0.85 16.17 9.26
N GLU A 242 -0.27 16.58 10.39
CA GLU A 242 -0.83 17.65 11.22
C GLU A 242 -0.92 18.98 10.46
N ARG A 243 0.09 19.30 9.63
CA ARG A 243 0.04 20.48 8.76
C ARG A 243 -1.01 20.34 7.66
N CYS A 244 -1.20 19.13 7.12
CA CYS A 244 -2.31 18.85 6.20
C CYS A 244 -3.67 19.08 6.87
N ALA A 245 -3.83 18.68 8.15
CA ALA A 245 -5.07 18.89 8.90
C ALA A 245 -5.47 20.37 8.95
N ARG A 246 -4.49 21.27 9.13
CA ARG A 246 -4.72 22.73 9.14
C ARG A 246 -5.25 23.28 7.80
N ARG A 247 -5.09 22.54 6.69
CA ARG A 247 -5.63 22.89 5.36
C ARG A 247 -6.98 22.23 5.06
N LEU A 248 -7.46 21.37 5.97
CA LEU A 248 -8.69 20.61 5.86
C LEU A 248 -9.59 20.86 7.08
N PRO A 249 -10.02 22.12 7.34
CA PRO A 249 -10.73 22.48 8.57
C PRO A 249 -12.08 21.76 8.73
N ASP A 250 -12.69 21.33 7.62
CA ASP A 250 -13.99 20.64 7.60
C ASP A 250 -13.89 19.13 7.80
N PHE A 251 -12.69 18.62 8.10
CA PHE A 251 -12.42 17.19 8.30
C PHE A 251 -11.98 16.95 9.75
N GLU A 252 -12.54 15.91 10.38
CA GLU A 252 -12.00 15.38 11.62
C GLU A 252 -10.66 14.69 11.32
N TYR A 253 -9.58 15.17 11.95
CA TYR A 253 -8.27 14.53 11.89
C TYR A 253 -8.11 13.52 13.03
N SER A 254 -7.73 12.29 12.70
CA SER A 254 -7.45 11.24 13.68
C SER A 254 -6.28 10.36 13.25
N ILE A 255 -5.59 9.81 14.25
CA ILE A 255 -4.45 8.90 14.06
C ILE A 255 -4.81 7.55 14.67
N TRP A 256 -4.53 6.47 13.92
CA TRP A 256 -4.80 5.11 14.36
C TRP A 256 -3.56 4.26 14.23
N ARG A 257 -3.25 3.43 15.22
CA ARG A 257 -2.12 2.49 15.18
C ARG A 257 -2.61 1.06 15.09
N PHE A 258 -2.04 0.29 14.18
CA PHE A 258 -2.34 -1.14 14.08
C PHE A 258 -1.82 -1.89 15.30
N ARG A 259 -2.65 -2.78 15.84
CA ARG A 259 -2.25 -3.75 16.87
C ARG A 259 -1.56 -4.96 16.22
N PRO A 260 -0.70 -5.67 16.96
CA PRO A 260 -0.23 -6.97 16.51
C PRO A 260 -1.38 -7.95 16.20
N PRO A 261 -1.28 -8.75 15.12
CA PRO A 261 -0.18 -8.84 14.18
C PRO A 261 -0.31 -7.90 12.94
N PHE A 262 -1.30 -7.00 12.92
CA PHE A 262 -1.56 -6.10 11.79
C PHE A 262 -0.55 -4.97 11.67
N ASP A 263 0.18 -4.69 12.75
CA ASP A 263 1.35 -3.80 12.82
C ASP A 263 2.54 -4.22 11.91
N GLN A 264 2.41 -5.35 11.21
CA GLN A 264 3.39 -5.89 10.27
C GLN A 264 2.90 -5.84 8.81
N LEU A 265 1.68 -5.37 8.56
CA LEU A 265 0.99 -5.53 7.28
C LEU A 265 1.56 -4.64 6.16
N PHE A 266 1.92 -3.41 6.48
CA PHE A 266 2.45 -2.41 5.55
C PHE A 266 3.97 -2.22 5.69
N ARG A 267 4.66 -3.16 6.34
CA ARG A 267 6.09 -3.05 6.64
C ARG A 267 6.93 -3.37 5.40
N LEU A 268 7.69 -2.37 4.93
CA LEU A 268 8.56 -2.46 3.75
C LEU A 268 9.87 -3.24 4.00
N SER A 269 10.36 -3.30 5.25
CA SER A 269 11.58 -4.03 5.62
C SER A 269 11.45 -4.67 7.01
N PRO A 270 11.84 -5.95 7.20
CA PRO A 270 11.84 -6.60 8.51
C PRO A 270 12.93 -6.09 9.47
N TRP A 271 13.85 -5.26 8.99
CA TRP A 271 15.05 -4.84 9.74
C TRP A 271 14.88 -3.53 10.53
N GLU A 272 13.96 -2.66 10.14
CA GLU A 272 13.72 -1.38 10.81
C GLU A 272 12.37 -1.43 11.55
N PRO A 273 12.32 -1.18 12.86
CA PRO A 273 11.05 -1.10 13.57
C PRO A 273 10.27 0.12 13.07
N THR A 274 9.22 -0.15 12.30
CA THR A 274 8.32 0.87 11.76
C THR A 274 6.97 0.77 12.47
N VAL A 275 6.50 1.87 13.04
CA VAL A 275 5.13 1.96 13.55
C VAL A 275 4.21 2.12 12.34
N GLN A 276 3.14 1.33 12.24
CA GLN A 276 2.16 1.52 11.17
C GLN A 276 1.01 2.35 11.68
N ALA A 277 0.82 3.51 11.06
CA ALA A 277 -0.21 4.47 11.41
C ALA A 277 -1.15 4.71 10.23
N VAL A 278 -2.41 4.97 10.55
CA VAL A 278 -3.39 5.53 9.63
C VAL A 278 -3.67 6.96 10.04
N TYR A 279 -3.36 7.88 9.15
CA TYR A 279 -3.71 9.29 9.25
C TYR A 279 -5.00 9.50 8.46
N ALA A 280 -6.08 9.79 9.17
CA ALA A 280 -7.41 9.90 8.58
C ALA A 280 -7.95 11.31 8.74
N TYR A 281 -8.49 11.84 7.64
CA TYR A 281 -9.26 13.06 7.56
C TYR A 281 -10.67 12.66 7.13
N THR A 282 -11.66 12.81 8.00
CA THR A 282 -13.01 12.30 7.73
C THR A 282 -14.08 13.36 7.94
N GLN A 283 -15.00 13.48 6.98
CA GLN A 283 -16.29 14.13 7.22
C GLN A 283 -17.29 13.17 7.88
N ASP A 284 -17.06 11.86 7.77
CA ASP A 284 -17.88 10.80 8.35
C ASP A 284 -16.98 9.77 9.06
N SER A 285 -16.77 9.96 10.37
CA SER A 285 -15.89 9.08 11.16
C SER A 285 -16.44 7.67 11.36
N ALA A 286 -17.72 7.41 11.03
CA ALA A 286 -18.27 6.05 11.02
C ALA A 286 -17.55 5.16 10.00
N ARG A 287 -16.95 5.73 8.93
CA ARG A 287 -16.15 4.99 7.95
C ARG A 287 -14.87 4.38 8.53
N LEU A 288 -14.42 4.87 9.69
CA LEU A 288 -13.28 4.30 10.40
C LEU A 288 -13.69 3.25 11.44
N ALA A 289 -14.99 3.08 11.71
CA ALA A 289 -15.45 2.15 12.74
C ALA A 289 -14.92 0.71 12.57
N PRO A 290 -14.85 0.12 11.36
CA PRO A 290 -14.30 -1.22 11.20
C PRO A 290 -12.80 -1.33 11.56
N LEU A 291 -12.03 -0.23 11.52
CA LEU A 291 -10.63 -0.25 11.96
C LEU A 291 -10.48 -0.55 13.45
N ARG A 292 -11.48 -0.28 14.29
CA ARG A 292 -11.41 -0.50 15.75
C ARG A 292 -11.14 -1.96 16.12
N ALA A 293 -11.46 -2.91 15.23
CA ALA A 293 -11.12 -4.32 15.41
C ALA A 293 -9.61 -4.60 15.28
N TYR A 294 -8.85 -3.71 14.64
CA TYR A 294 -7.45 -3.92 14.27
C TYR A 294 -6.51 -2.84 14.79
N CYS A 295 -7.05 -1.67 15.12
CA CYS A 295 -6.29 -0.48 15.47
C CYS A 295 -6.80 0.17 16.76
N ASP A 296 -5.89 0.87 17.44
CA ASP A 296 -6.20 1.78 18.53
C ASP A 296 -6.12 3.22 18.01
N ARG A 297 -7.11 4.04 18.37
CA ARG A 297 -7.10 5.48 18.08
C ARG A 297 -6.22 6.19 19.12
N LEU A 298 -5.38 7.11 18.65
CA LEU A 298 -4.56 7.98 19.49
C LEU A 298 -5.25 9.32 19.80
#